data_AF-A0A6G2QHV5-F1
#
_entry.id   AF-A0A6G2QHV5-F1
#
_cell.length_a   1.000
_cell.length_b   1.000
_cell.length_c   1.000
_cell.angle_alpha   90.00
_cell.angle_beta   90.00
_cell.angle_gamma   90.00
#
_symmetry.space_group_name_H-M   'P 1'
#
loop_
_entity.id
_entity.type
_entity.pdbx_description
1 polymer ?
#
loop_
_entity_poly.entity_id
_entity_poly.type
_entity_poly.pdbx_seq_one_letter_code
_entity_poly.pdbx_strand_id
1 'polypeptide(L)'
;MGTSEDDIDRLLGTLTPRARALLLHGATTWRTRAEPAVGLRELVMSDGPAGVRGQSWDERSTSVLLPCATALAATWDEALVERLGGLLAAEARRKGVHVLLTPTLNLHRTPLGGRHFECFSEDPELTGRIGAALIRGIQAGGVAATAKHYVANDSETDRLTVDVRVGERALREVYLAPFEAAVAAGVRLVM
;
A
#
# COMPACT_ATOMS: atom_id res chain seq x y z
N MET A 1 -8.49 -1.72 -22.51
CA MET A 1 -8.42 -0.26 -22.70
C MET A 1 -8.72 0.37 -21.36
N GLY A 2 -7.79 1.14 -20.80
CA GLY A 2 -8.04 1.92 -19.58
C GLY A 2 -8.89 3.14 -19.90
N THR A 3 -9.61 3.66 -18.90
CA THR A 3 -10.29 4.95 -18.98
C THR A 3 -9.24 6.05 -19.20
N SER A 4 -9.42 6.89 -20.21
CA SER A 4 -8.52 8.03 -20.47
C SER A 4 -8.74 9.17 -19.47
N GLU A 5 -7.81 10.13 -19.40
CA GLU A 5 -8.02 11.36 -18.59
C GLU A 5 -9.22 12.16 -19.08
N ASP A 6 -9.39 12.29 -20.40
CA ASP A 6 -10.56 12.95 -21.01
C ASP A 6 -11.88 12.26 -20.62
N ASP A 7 -11.89 10.92 -20.54
CA ASP A 7 -13.04 10.18 -20.06
C ASP A 7 -13.33 10.46 -18.59
N ILE A 8 -12.30 10.54 -17.75
CA ILE A 8 -12.44 10.86 -16.33
C ILE A 8 -13.04 12.26 -16.18
N ASP A 9 -12.50 13.26 -16.88
CA ASP A 9 -12.98 14.65 -16.82
C ASP A 9 -14.42 14.78 -17.30
N ARG A 10 -14.78 14.08 -18.38
CA ARG A 10 -16.16 14.01 -18.87
C ARG A 10 -17.09 13.41 -17.82
N LEU A 11 -16.72 12.29 -17.20
CA LEU A 11 -17.54 11.65 -16.15
C LEU A 11 -17.66 12.54 -14.91
N LEU A 12 -16.57 13.15 -14.45
CA LEU A 12 -16.57 14.11 -13.35
C LEU A 12 -17.50 15.29 -13.66
N GLY A 13 -17.51 15.80 -14.90
CA GLY A 13 -18.40 16.85 -15.38
C GLY A 13 -19.89 16.56 -15.16
N THR A 14 -20.29 15.28 -15.12
CA THR A 14 -21.70 14.89 -14.89
C THR A 14 -22.09 14.83 -13.41
N LEU A 15 -21.12 14.81 -12.50
CA LEU A 15 -21.36 14.68 -11.06
C LEU A 15 -21.69 16.03 -10.41
N THR A 16 -22.70 16.03 -9.54
CA THR A 16 -22.97 17.17 -8.65
C THR A 16 -21.81 17.40 -7.67
N PRO A 17 -21.62 18.62 -7.15
CA PRO A 17 -20.60 18.89 -6.12
C PRO A 17 -20.72 17.97 -4.91
N ARG A 18 -21.95 17.62 -4.50
CA ARG A 18 -22.21 16.67 -3.42
C ARG A 18 -21.73 15.27 -3.75
N ALA A 19 -22.02 14.76 -4.96
CA ALA A 19 -21.55 13.44 -5.39
C ALA A 19 -20.02 13.38 -5.41
N ARG A 20 -19.35 14.41 -5.95
CA ARG A 20 -17.88 14.52 -5.92
C ARG A 20 -17.33 14.53 -4.50
N ALA A 21 -17.92 15.32 -3.59
CA ALA A 21 -17.48 15.38 -2.19
C ALA A 21 -17.61 14.02 -1.48
N LEU A 22 -18.66 13.25 -1.79
CA LEU A 22 -18.84 11.92 -1.21
C LEU A 22 -17.72 10.94 -1.64
N LEU A 23 -17.22 11.04 -2.87
CA LEU A 23 -16.13 10.18 -3.37
C LEU A 23 -14.77 10.40 -2.67
N LEU A 24 -14.61 11.50 -1.92
CA LEU A 24 -13.40 11.79 -1.14
C LEU A 24 -13.33 11.01 0.19
N HIS A 25 -14.37 10.26 0.53
CA HIS A 25 -14.46 9.50 1.77
C HIS A 25 -14.81 8.03 1.50
N GLY A 26 -14.32 7.14 2.36
CA GLY A 26 -14.78 5.75 2.39
C GLY A 26 -16.29 5.65 2.62
N ALA A 27 -16.92 4.64 2.01
CA ALA A 27 -18.28 4.24 2.34
C ALA A 27 -18.31 3.51 3.69
N THR A 28 -17.28 2.70 3.94
CA THR A 28 -16.99 2.01 5.19
C THR A 28 -15.48 2.06 5.44
N THR A 29 -15.01 1.47 6.54
CA THR A 29 -13.57 1.34 6.84
C THR A 29 -12.78 0.67 5.70
N TRP A 30 -13.40 -0.24 4.94
CA TRP A 30 -12.73 -1.09 3.96
C TRP A 30 -13.24 -0.90 2.52
N ARG A 31 -14.12 0.08 2.26
CA ARG A 31 -14.76 0.25 0.96
C ARG A 31 -14.78 1.69 0.51
N THR A 32 -14.45 1.93 -0.76
CA THR A 32 -14.76 3.21 -1.41
C THR A 32 -16.26 3.33 -1.69
N ARG A 33 -16.75 4.54 -1.93
CA ARG A 33 -18.10 4.73 -2.44
C ARG A 33 -18.21 4.31 -3.91
N ALA A 34 -19.34 3.69 -4.24
CA ALA A 34 -19.78 3.54 -5.63
C ALA A 34 -20.51 4.82 -6.08
N GLU A 35 -20.48 5.09 -7.38
CA GLU A 35 -21.28 6.12 -8.04
C GLU A 35 -21.85 5.54 -9.35
N PRO A 36 -23.04 4.90 -9.28
CA PRO A 36 -23.66 4.26 -10.43
C PRO A 36 -23.93 5.20 -11.61
N ALA A 37 -24.12 6.51 -11.37
CA ALA A 37 -24.39 7.48 -12.44
C ALA A 37 -23.24 7.58 -13.44
N VAL A 38 -22.00 7.26 -13.03
CA VAL A 38 -20.82 7.21 -13.90
C VAL A 38 -20.24 5.80 -14.05
N GLY A 39 -20.99 4.77 -13.63
CA GLY A 39 -20.54 3.38 -13.68
C GLY A 39 -19.39 3.06 -12.71
N LEU A 40 -19.14 3.88 -11.70
CA LEU A 40 -18.07 3.65 -10.73
C LEU A 40 -18.53 2.65 -9.67
N ARG A 41 -17.90 1.47 -9.65
CA ARG A 41 -18.13 0.46 -8.62
C ARG A 41 -17.33 0.77 -7.36
N GLU A 42 -17.76 0.19 -6.24
CA GLU A 42 -16.97 0.16 -5.02
C GLU A 42 -15.66 -0.64 -5.21
N LEU A 43 -14.61 -0.20 -4.52
CA LEU A 43 -13.37 -0.91 -4.34
C LEU A 43 -13.27 -1.35 -2.88
N VAL A 44 -12.86 -2.59 -2.70
CA VAL A 44 -12.57 -3.18 -1.39
C VAL A 44 -11.07 -3.08 -1.14
N MET A 45 -10.70 -2.52 0.01
CA MET A 45 -9.34 -2.49 0.50
C MET A 45 -9.18 -3.41 1.71
N SER A 46 -7.98 -3.95 1.91
CA SER A 46 -7.68 -4.77 3.07
C SER A 46 -6.24 -4.59 3.51
N ASP A 47 -6.01 -4.66 4.82
CA ASP A 47 -4.66 -4.71 5.34
C ASP A 47 -3.91 -5.97 4.94
N GLY A 48 -2.61 -5.72 4.86
CA GLY A 48 -1.57 -6.62 5.35
C GLY A 48 -0.72 -5.92 6.44
N PRO A 49 0.63 -5.96 6.37
CA PRO A 49 1.39 -6.14 5.13
C PRO A 49 1.84 -7.59 4.84
N ALA A 50 1.83 -8.49 5.83
CA ALA A 50 2.32 -9.87 5.67
C ALA A 50 1.31 -10.85 5.04
N GLY A 51 0.07 -10.42 4.78
CA GLY A 51 -0.99 -11.29 4.25
C GLY A 51 -2.24 -10.49 3.93
N VAL A 52 -3.28 -11.14 3.38
CA VAL A 52 -4.55 -10.46 3.08
C VAL A 52 -5.57 -10.77 4.16
N ARG A 53 -5.81 -9.84 5.07
CA ARG A 53 -6.72 -10.09 6.19
C ARG A 53 -8.17 -10.31 5.73
N GLY A 54 -8.62 -9.53 4.75
CA GLY A 54 -10.01 -9.38 4.35
C GLY A 54 -10.70 -8.21 5.05
N GLN A 55 -12.03 -8.18 4.97
CA GLN A 55 -12.86 -7.11 5.55
C GLN A 55 -13.30 -7.40 6.99
N SER A 56 -13.28 -8.66 7.40
CA SER A 56 -13.71 -9.12 8.72
C SER A 56 -12.52 -9.48 9.61
N TRP A 57 -12.71 -9.33 10.92
CA TRP A 57 -11.85 -9.91 11.95
C TRP A 57 -12.52 -11.17 12.48
N ASP A 58 -12.39 -12.25 11.72
CA ASP A 58 -12.94 -13.57 12.05
C ASP A 58 -11.88 -14.62 11.76
N GLU A 59 -11.44 -15.33 12.79
CA GLU A 59 -10.36 -16.32 12.73
C GLU A 59 -10.68 -17.50 11.80
N ARG A 60 -11.97 -17.74 11.52
CA ARG A 60 -12.41 -18.79 10.59
C ARG A 60 -12.15 -18.38 9.13
N SER A 61 -11.98 -17.09 8.86
CA SER A 61 -11.62 -16.55 7.54
C SER A 61 -10.11 -16.58 7.34
N THR A 62 -9.58 -17.78 7.10
CA THR A 62 -8.13 -18.01 6.95
C THR A 62 -7.52 -17.22 5.80
N SER A 63 -6.21 -17.01 5.86
CA SER A 63 -5.43 -16.33 4.83
C SER A 63 -4.03 -16.92 4.70
N VAL A 64 -3.36 -16.58 3.60
CA VAL A 64 -1.92 -16.80 3.46
C VAL A 64 -1.18 -15.75 4.30
N LEU A 65 -0.30 -16.22 5.17
CA LEU A 65 0.61 -15.38 5.95
C LEU A 65 2.04 -15.63 5.46
N LEU A 66 2.67 -14.58 4.97
CA LEU A 66 4.09 -14.57 4.62
C LEU A 66 4.95 -14.35 5.87
N PRO A 67 6.26 -14.66 5.79
CA PRO A 67 7.23 -14.10 6.74
C PRO A 67 7.10 -12.58 6.84
N CYS A 68 7.49 -12.03 7.99
CA CYS A 68 7.48 -10.59 8.20
C CYS A 68 8.40 -9.86 7.20
N ALA A 69 8.17 -8.57 6.97
CA ALA A 69 8.87 -7.82 5.92
C ALA A 69 10.39 -7.82 6.13
N THR A 70 10.86 -7.71 7.38
CA THR A 70 12.28 -7.79 7.70
C THR A 70 12.90 -9.12 7.28
N ALA A 71 12.19 -10.24 7.49
CA ALA A 71 12.66 -11.56 7.05
C ALA A 71 12.67 -11.69 5.52
N LEU A 72 11.70 -11.08 4.83
CA LEU A 72 11.70 -11.04 3.37
C LEU A 72 12.88 -10.22 2.83
N ALA A 73 13.15 -9.05 3.41
CA ALA A 73 14.29 -8.21 3.01
C ALA A 73 15.63 -8.91 3.25
N ALA A 74 15.76 -9.66 4.34
CA ALA A 74 16.95 -10.44 4.66
C ALA A 74 17.30 -11.53 3.63
N THR A 75 16.37 -11.86 2.71
CA THR A 75 16.67 -12.76 1.57
C THR A 75 17.48 -12.09 0.46
N TRP A 76 17.42 -10.76 0.33
CA TRP A 76 17.96 -10.00 -0.79
C TRP A 76 17.48 -10.49 -2.17
N ASP A 77 16.35 -11.21 -2.22
CA ASP A 77 15.85 -11.87 -3.42
C ASP A 77 14.58 -11.17 -3.93
N GLU A 78 14.78 -10.17 -4.80
CA GLU A 78 13.68 -9.46 -5.46
C GLU A 78 12.79 -10.40 -6.27
N ALA A 79 13.35 -11.40 -6.94
CA ALA A 79 12.59 -12.33 -7.76
C ALA A 79 11.67 -13.21 -6.89
N LEU A 80 12.13 -13.64 -5.72
CA LEU A 80 11.30 -14.32 -4.73
C LEU A 80 10.17 -13.41 -4.25
N VAL A 81 10.49 -12.18 -3.85
CA VAL A 81 9.50 -11.25 -3.30
C VAL A 81 8.45 -10.87 -4.35
N GLU A 82 8.83 -10.72 -5.62
CA GLU A 82 7.89 -10.50 -6.71
C GLU A 82 6.93 -11.70 -6.90
N ARG A 83 7.43 -12.94 -6.83
CA ARG A 83 6.56 -14.14 -6.84
C ARG A 83 5.62 -14.19 -5.63
N LEU A 84 6.10 -13.80 -4.45
CA LEU A 84 5.27 -13.69 -3.25
C LEU A 84 4.20 -12.61 -3.39
N GLY A 85 4.49 -11.51 -4.10
CA GLY A 85 3.49 -10.52 -4.49
C GLY A 85 2.36 -11.12 -5.33
N GLY A 86 2.70 -11.99 -6.28
CA GLY A 86 1.71 -12.75 -7.05
C GLY A 86 0.83 -13.66 -6.18
N LEU A 87 1.42 -14.31 -5.16
CA LEU A 87 0.68 -15.10 -4.17
C LEU A 87 -0.31 -14.23 -3.36
N LEU A 88 0.13 -13.06 -2.90
CA LEU A 88 -0.76 -12.11 -2.21
C LEU A 88 -1.88 -11.59 -3.12
N ALA A 89 -1.61 -11.35 -4.41
CA ALA A 89 -2.65 -10.94 -5.35
C ALA A 89 -3.68 -12.06 -5.58
N ALA A 90 -3.25 -13.32 -5.71
CA ALA A 90 -4.15 -14.45 -5.81
C ALA A 90 -5.06 -14.56 -4.57
N GLU A 91 -4.47 -14.38 -3.38
CA GLU A 91 -5.19 -14.40 -2.11
C GLU A 91 -6.15 -13.22 -1.97
N ALA A 92 -5.75 -12.02 -2.41
CA ALA A 92 -6.61 -10.85 -2.43
C ALA A 92 -7.81 -11.04 -3.36
N ARG A 93 -7.59 -11.59 -4.56
CA ARG A 93 -8.68 -11.94 -5.48
C ARG A 93 -9.62 -12.99 -4.89
N ARG A 94 -9.09 -14.03 -4.22
CA ARG A 94 -9.90 -15.03 -3.50
C ARG A 94 -10.81 -14.38 -2.45
N LYS A 95 -10.33 -13.33 -1.79
CA LYS A 95 -11.07 -12.57 -0.77
C LYS A 95 -11.88 -11.37 -1.32
N GLY A 96 -11.94 -11.18 -2.64
CA GLY A 96 -12.64 -10.04 -3.26
C GLY A 96 -12.02 -8.67 -2.92
N VAL A 97 -10.73 -8.64 -2.60
CA VAL A 97 -9.96 -7.42 -2.31
C VAL A 97 -9.36 -6.87 -3.60
N HIS A 98 -9.50 -5.56 -3.80
CA HIS A 98 -9.03 -4.85 -4.99
C HIS A 98 -7.77 -4.03 -4.72
N VAL A 99 -7.60 -3.58 -3.48
CA VAL A 99 -6.47 -2.77 -3.02
C VAL A 99 -5.88 -3.44 -1.78
N LEU A 100 -4.60 -3.78 -1.83
CA LEU A 100 -3.86 -4.33 -0.69
C LEU A 100 -3.02 -3.23 -0.06
N LEU A 101 -3.20 -3.00 1.24
CA LEU A 101 -2.50 -1.96 1.99
C LEU A 101 -1.08 -2.43 2.38
N THR A 102 -0.21 -2.56 1.37
CA THR A 102 1.19 -3.04 1.45
C THR A 102 1.95 -2.55 0.21
N PRO A 103 3.28 -2.37 0.24
CA PRO A 103 4.22 -2.55 1.37
C PRO A 103 4.25 -1.41 2.39
N THR A 104 4.76 -1.71 3.59
CA THR A 104 5.25 -0.67 4.52
C THR A 104 6.74 -0.37 4.24
N LEU A 105 7.05 0.86 3.85
CA LEU A 105 8.36 1.35 3.40
C LEU A 105 9.05 2.30 4.38
N ASN A 106 8.49 2.49 5.59
CA ASN A 106 9.17 3.19 6.68
C ASN A 106 10.47 2.48 7.07
N LEU A 107 11.40 3.19 7.71
CA LEU A 107 12.76 2.70 7.93
C LEU A 107 13.05 2.46 9.41
N HIS A 108 13.94 1.49 9.68
CA HIS A 108 14.35 1.19 11.05
C HIS A 108 15.36 2.21 11.57
N ARG A 109 14.94 3.44 11.90
CA ARG A 109 15.84 4.48 12.45
C ARG A 109 16.45 4.08 13.81
N THR A 110 15.74 3.25 14.56
CA THR A 110 16.09 2.78 15.92
C THR A 110 15.69 1.31 16.05
N PRO A 111 16.34 0.46 16.87
CA PRO A 111 15.86 -0.90 17.06
C PRO A 111 14.52 -1.00 17.83
N LEU A 112 14.01 0.11 18.39
CA LEU A 112 12.86 0.13 19.30
C LEU A 112 11.50 0.39 18.63
N GLY A 113 11.46 0.52 17.30
CA GLY A 113 10.20 0.85 16.60
C GLY A 113 9.20 -0.29 16.66
N GLY A 114 8.01 -0.01 17.21
CA GLY A 114 6.95 -1.01 17.44
C GLY A 114 6.39 -1.69 16.18
N ARG A 115 6.66 -1.13 14.99
CA ARG A 115 6.23 -1.67 13.69
C ARG A 115 7.38 -2.13 12.81
N HIS A 116 8.61 -2.18 13.30
CA HIS A 116 9.75 -2.53 12.44
C HIS A 116 9.63 -3.91 11.79
N PHE A 117 8.98 -4.88 12.45
CA PHE A 117 8.70 -6.19 11.85
C PHE A 117 7.88 -6.12 10.55
N GLU A 118 7.11 -5.05 10.36
CA GLU A 118 6.29 -4.85 9.16
C GLU A 118 7.02 -4.04 8.07
N CYS A 119 8.19 -3.48 8.38
CA CYS A 119 9.09 -2.75 7.48
C CYS A 119 10.27 -3.62 7.03
N PHE A 120 10.87 -3.30 5.88
CA PHE A 120 11.91 -4.12 5.27
C PHE A 120 13.29 -3.99 5.93
N SER A 121 13.84 -2.78 6.04
CA SER A 121 15.22 -2.56 6.51
C SER A 121 15.43 -1.17 7.10
N GLU A 122 16.58 -0.95 7.72
CA GLU A 122 17.15 0.39 7.95
C GLU A 122 17.70 1.03 6.66
N ASP A 123 18.09 0.20 5.69
CA ASP A 123 18.70 0.63 4.43
C ASP A 123 17.62 1.05 3.40
N PRO A 124 17.68 2.29 2.87
CA PRO A 124 16.68 2.80 1.93
C PRO A 124 16.73 2.09 0.57
N GLU A 125 17.90 1.69 0.10
CA GLU A 125 18.07 1.00 -1.19
C GLU A 125 17.44 -0.39 -1.15
N LEU A 126 17.76 -1.20 -0.13
CA LEU A 126 17.16 -2.52 0.08
C LEU A 126 15.65 -2.42 0.25
N THR A 127 15.18 -1.46 1.06
CA THR A 127 13.74 -1.23 1.27
C THR A 127 13.04 -0.87 -0.04
N GLY A 128 13.64 0.02 -0.85
CA GLY A 128 13.12 0.41 -2.16
C GLY A 128 13.06 -0.75 -3.13
N ARG A 129 14.15 -1.50 -3.29
CA ARG A 129 14.24 -2.64 -4.23
C ARG A 129 13.24 -3.75 -3.89
N ILE A 130 13.21 -4.18 -2.62
CA ILE A 130 12.32 -5.25 -2.16
C ILE A 130 10.85 -4.79 -2.19
N GLY A 131 10.59 -3.55 -1.77
CA GLY A 131 9.26 -2.95 -1.85
C GLY A 131 8.74 -2.85 -3.29
N ALA A 132 9.57 -2.38 -4.21
CA ALA A 132 9.26 -2.31 -5.64
C ALA A 132 8.96 -3.69 -6.24
N ALA A 133 9.73 -4.72 -5.88
CA ALA A 133 9.48 -6.09 -6.31
C ALA A 133 8.11 -6.60 -5.83
N LEU A 134 7.76 -6.36 -4.57
CA LEU A 134 6.46 -6.74 -4.02
C LEU A 134 5.30 -6.03 -4.75
N ILE A 135 5.46 -4.73 -5.01
CA ILE A 135 4.48 -3.91 -5.76
C ILE A 135 4.26 -4.49 -7.17
N ARG A 136 5.33 -4.78 -7.92
CA ARG A 136 5.22 -5.37 -9.27
C ARG A 136 4.45 -6.68 -9.23
N GLY A 137 4.80 -7.57 -8.30
CA GLY A 137 4.15 -8.88 -8.14
C GLY A 137 2.65 -8.78 -7.85
N ILE A 138 2.27 -7.89 -6.92
CA ILE A 138 0.86 -7.68 -6.55
C ILE A 138 0.07 -7.13 -7.75
N GLN A 139 0.63 -6.12 -8.42
CA GLN A 139 -0.06 -5.43 -9.52
C GLN A 139 -0.14 -6.27 -10.79
N ALA A 140 0.86 -7.11 -11.06
CA ALA A 140 0.79 -8.11 -12.13
C ALA A 140 -0.38 -9.10 -11.93
N GLY A 141 -0.74 -9.37 -10.67
CA GLY A 141 -1.91 -10.19 -10.32
C GLY A 141 -3.26 -9.45 -10.35
N GLY A 142 -3.30 -8.19 -10.82
CA GLY A 142 -4.53 -7.42 -10.99
C GLY A 142 -5.09 -6.79 -9.70
N VAL A 143 -4.28 -6.67 -8.66
CA VAL A 143 -4.61 -6.01 -7.38
C VAL A 143 -3.77 -4.77 -7.22
N ALA A 144 -4.34 -3.66 -6.75
CA ALA A 144 -3.57 -2.44 -6.53
C ALA A 144 -2.77 -2.55 -5.22
N ALA A 145 -1.48 -2.17 -5.26
CA ALA A 145 -0.65 -2.02 -4.06
C ALA A 145 -0.73 -0.59 -3.51
N THR A 146 -0.48 -0.44 -2.21
CA THR A 146 -0.45 0.85 -1.51
C THR A 146 0.84 0.98 -0.71
N ALA A 147 1.77 1.81 -1.18
CA ALA A 147 2.99 2.13 -0.44
C ALA A 147 2.65 2.98 0.80
N LYS A 148 3.09 2.55 1.99
CA LYS A 148 2.76 3.22 3.27
C LYS A 148 3.95 3.23 4.22
N HIS A 149 4.02 4.04 5.27
CA HIS A 149 3.23 5.24 5.53
C HIS A 149 4.08 6.42 5.12
N TYR A 150 3.58 7.21 4.18
CA TYR A 150 4.27 8.36 3.64
C TYR A 150 4.13 9.55 4.61
N VAL A 151 5.17 10.02 5.30
CA VAL A 151 6.55 9.50 5.36
C VAL A 151 7.12 9.70 6.78
N ALA A 152 8.24 9.06 7.09
CA ALA A 152 8.96 9.20 8.36
C ALA A 152 8.16 8.80 9.62
N ASN A 153 7.22 7.86 9.46
CA ASN A 153 6.51 7.22 10.56
C ASN A 153 7.31 6.04 11.13
N ASP A 154 8.44 6.34 11.77
CA ASP A 154 9.42 5.34 12.22
C ASP A 154 9.37 5.07 13.74
N SER A 155 8.31 5.55 14.42
CA SER A 155 8.07 5.35 15.85
C SER A 155 6.57 5.34 16.14
N GLU A 156 6.14 4.40 16.97
CA GLU A 156 4.74 4.34 17.40
C GLU A 156 4.42 5.29 18.56
N THR A 157 5.44 5.72 19.32
CA THR A 157 5.28 6.70 20.40
C THR A 157 4.72 8.00 19.84
N ASP A 158 3.55 8.40 20.34
CA ASP A 158 2.84 9.62 19.96
C ASP A 158 2.64 9.81 18.45
N ARG A 159 2.56 8.71 17.67
CA ARG A 159 2.51 8.75 16.19
C ARG A 159 1.37 9.58 15.57
N LEU A 160 0.36 9.94 16.36
CA LEU A 160 -0.75 10.79 15.92
C LEU A 160 -0.50 12.29 16.17
N THR A 161 0.52 12.64 16.95
CA THR A 161 0.78 14.02 17.40
C THR A 161 2.24 14.45 17.30
N VAL A 162 3.16 13.52 17.07
CA VAL A 162 4.60 13.81 16.99
C VAL A 162 4.94 14.66 15.75
N ASP A 163 5.80 15.67 15.94
CA ASP A 163 6.42 16.43 14.85
C ASP A 163 7.80 15.84 14.53
N VAL A 164 7.91 15.17 13.39
CA VAL A 164 9.17 14.54 12.94
C VAL A 164 10.00 15.57 12.16
N ARG A 165 10.99 16.17 12.82
CA ARG A 165 11.88 17.16 12.22
C ARG A 165 13.06 16.48 11.53
N VAL A 166 13.06 16.48 10.20
CA VAL A 166 14.10 15.87 9.35
C VAL A 166 14.72 16.93 8.46
N GLY A 167 16.04 16.93 8.32
CA GLY A 167 16.73 17.80 7.35
C GLY A 167 16.52 17.32 5.92
N GLU A 168 16.43 18.24 4.95
CA GLU A 168 16.11 17.96 3.53
C GLU A 168 16.94 16.81 2.95
N ARG A 169 18.24 16.79 3.22
CA ARG A 169 19.14 15.73 2.73
C ARG A 169 18.72 14.35 3.21
N ALA A 170 18.48 14.19 4.52
CA ALA A 170 18.04 12.92 5.08
C ALA A 170 16.62 12.56 4.62
N LEU A 171 15.73 13.55 4.49
CA LEU A 171 14.38 13.34 3.97
C LEU A 171 14.44 12.75 2.55
N ARG A 172 15.27 13.29 1.66
CA ARG A 172 15.44 12.85 0.27
C ARG A 172 16.19 11.53 0.15
N GLU A 173 17.41 11.47 0.71
CA GLU A 173 18.32 10.33 0.51
C GLU A 173 17.90 9.08 1.30
N VAL A 174 17.12 9.24 2.36
CA VAL A 174 16.75 8.14 3.28
C VAL A 174 15.26 7.87 3.23
N TYR A 175 14.42 8.78 3.73
CA TYR A 175 13.01 8.44 3.96
C TYR A 175 12.14 8.43 2.69
N LEU A 176 12.45 9.26 1.70
CA LEU A 176 11.71 9.33 0.43
C LEU A 176 12.22 8.34 -0.61
N ALA A 177 13.49 7.92 -0.54
CA ALA A 177 14.10 7.04 -1.55
C ALA A 177 13.31 5.72 -1.77
N PRO A 178 12.81 5.00 -0.74
CA PRO A 178 11.96 3.83 -0.96
C PRO A 178 10.65 4.14 -1.68
N PHE A 179 10.06 5.31 -1.44
CA PHE A 179 8.81 5.73 -2.09
C PHE A 179 9.05 6.17 -3.53
N GLU A 180 10.20 6.79 -3.84
CA GLU A 180 10.62 7.04 -5.22
C GLU A 180 10.72 5.73 -6.01
N ALA A 181 11.35 4.70 -5.43
CA ALA A 181 11.40 3.37 -6.03
C ALA A 181 10.00 2.75 -6.22
N ALA A 182 9.08 2.96 -5.26
CA ALA A 182 7.69 2.51 -5.37
C ALA A 182 6.93 3.21 -6.52
N VAL A 183 7.12 4.53 -6.70
CA VAL A 183 6.55 5.28 -7.82
C VAL A 183 7.14 4.82 -9.14
N ALA A 184 8.46 4.62 -9.22
CA ALA A 184 9.12 4.07 -10.40
C ALA A 184 8.62 2.66 -10.76
N ALA A 185 8.24 1.86 -9.76
CA ALA A 185 7.59 0.56 -9.94
C ALA A 185 6.10 0.64 -10.32
N GLY A 186 5.54 1.85 -10.41
CA GLY A 186 4.17 2.10 -10.83
C GLY A 186 3.12 1.80 -9.76
N VAL A 187 3.44 1.98 -8.47
CA VAL A 187 2.48 1.81 -7.36
C VAL A 187 1.20 2.62 -7.62
N ARG A 188 0.04 2.01 -7.37
CA ARG A 188 -1.26 2.62 -7.66
C ARG A 188 -1.74 3.57 -6.55
N LEU A 189 -1.36 3.33 -5.31
CA LEU A 189 -1.75 4.16 -4.16
C LEU A 189 -0.57 4.43 -3.23
N VAL A 190 -0.65 5.55 -2.53
CA VAL A 190 0.22 5.90 -1.40
C VAL A 190 -0.69 6.23 -0.21
N MET A 191 -0.29 5.80 0.98
CA MET A 191 -0.97 6.10 2.25
C MET A 191 -0.03 6.79 3.21
#